data_AF-A0A8C5RSH7-F1
#
_entry.id   AF-A0A8C5RSH7-F1
#
_cell.length_a   1.000
_cell.length_b   1.000
_cell.length_c   1.000
_cell.angle_alpha   90.00
_cell.angle_beta   90.00
_cell.angle_gamma   90.00
#
_symmetry.space_group_name_H-M   'P 1'
#
loop_
_entity.id
_entity.type
_entity.pdbx_description
1 polymer ?
#
loop_
_entity_poly.entity_id
_entity_poly.type
_entity_poly.pdbx_seq_one_letter_code
_entity_poly.pdbx_strand_id
1 'polypeptide(L)'
;MDKKLIFVKVHAPWEVLCSYAEILHIKLPLQPDDTKSHDSALTSISRFFNVDENIIKPEQEFFTAAFENERISDFYIQDKDLFFNSATRSRISRFNDQSQDPNRPNERQLLYREWAYPRNIFKLQPLDLVRKYYGEKIGIYFAWLGFYTRMLLLAAIVGVGCFLYGYFTKDNCTWSQEVCDPNIGGKIIMCPQCDQECTYWNLNITCDSSKVFFLQH
;
A
#
# COMPACT_ATOMS: atom_id res chain seq x y z
N MET A 1 -36.40 28.73 -9.22
CA MET A 1 -35.83 30.07 -9.03
C MET A 1 -34.46 29.88 -8.42
N ASP A 2 -33.43 29.88 -9.27
CA ASP A 2 -32.06 29.69 -8.83
C ASP A 2 -31.63 30.90 -8.00
N LYS A 3 -31.17 30.64 -6.77
CA LYS A 3 -30.59 31.69 -5.92
C LYS A 3 -29.38 32.27 -6.66
N LYS A 4 -29.29 33.60 -6.70
CA LYS A 4 -28.22 34.35 -7.34
C LYS A 4 -26.88 33.96 -6.69
N LEU A 5 -26.12 33.09 -7.36
CA LEU A 5 -24.78 32.70 -6.95
C LEU A 5 -23.85 33.90 -7.13
N ILE A 6 -23.22 34.34 -6.04
CA ILE A 6 -22.22 35.40 -6.03
C ILE A 6 -20.86 34.73 -5.79
N PHE A 7 -19.95 34.88 -6.74
CA PHE A 7 -18.58 34.38 -6.61
C PHE A 7 -17.69 35.51 -6.09
N VAL A 8 -17.12 35.32 -4.90
CA VAL A 8 -16.13 36.22 -4.31
C VAL A 8 -14.76 35.57 -4.43
N LYS A 9 -13.83 36.25 -5.11
CA LYS A 9 -12.44 35.79 -5.19
C LYS A 9 -11.67 36.34 -4.00
N VAL A 10 -11.16 35.45 -3.16
CA VAL A 10 -10.30 35.81 -2.03
C VAL A 10 -8.84 35.75 -2.47
N HIS A 11 -8.05 36.76 -2.10
CA HIS A 11 -6.62 36.81 -2.33
C HIS A 11 -5.93 37.23 -1.02
N ALA A 12 -4.86 36.53 -0.67
CA ALA A 12 -4.02 36.87 0.47
C ALA A 12 -2.71 37.51 -0.01
N PRO A 13 -2.38 38.73 0.44
CA PRO A 13 -1.13 39.39 0.09
C PRO A 13 0.07 38.68 0.74
N TRP A 14 1.28 38.96 0.25
CA TRP A 14 2.52 38.30 0.67
C TRP A 14 2.77 38.38 2.17
N GLU A 15 2.55 39.55 2.78
CA GLU A 15 2.77 39.77 4.20
C GLU A 15 1.88 38.86 5.05
N VAL A 16 0.61 38.72 4.66
CA VAL A 16 -0.35 37.82 5.34
C VAL A 16 0.09 36.37 5.17
N LEU A 17 0.56 35.99 3.98
CA LEU A 17 1.08 34.64 3.74
C LEU A 17 2.29 34.34 4.64
N CYS A 18 3.23 35.29 4.79
CA CYS A 18 4.38 35.14 5.67
C CYS A 18 3.99 34.97 7.13
N SER A 19 3.14 35.86 7.67
CA SER A 19 2.72 35.79 9.07
C SER A 19 1.98 34.49 9.40
N TYR A 20 1.05 34.07 8.54
CA TYR A 20 0.36 32.79 8.76
C TYR A 20 1.27 31.59 8.53
N ALA A 21 2.22 31.65 7.61
CA ALA A 21 3.19 30.57 7.41
C ALA A 21 4.06 30.35 8.65
N GLU A 22 4.43 31.43 9.34
CA GLU A 22 5.17 31.40 10.60
C GLU A 22 4.32 30.83 11.75
N ILE A 23 3.10 31.32 11.93
CA ILE A 23 2.14 30.82 12.95
C ILE A 23 1.85 29.32 12.75
N LEU A 24 1.72 28.88 11.50
CA LEU A 24 1.44 27.50 11.15
C LEU A 24 2.70 26.61 11.06
N HIS A 25 3.89 27.16 11.37
CA HIS A 25 5.18 26.50 11.24
C HIS A 25 5.33 25.72 9.93
N ILE A 26 4.97 26.35 8.82
CA ILE A 26 5.02 25.71 7.50
C ILE A 26 6.47 25.45 7.14
N LYS A 27 6.78 24.20 6.78
CA LYS A 27 8.09 23.83 6.28
C LYS A 27 8.25 24.27 4.82
N LEU A 28 9.28 25.07 4.56
CA LEU A 28 9.57 25.68 3.25
C LEU A 28 11.01 25.37 2.81
N PRO A 29 11.30 25.41 1.50
CA PRO A 29 12.59 25.00 0.95
C PRO A 29 13.72 25.97 1.31
N LEU A 30 14.85 25.43 1.77
CA LEU A 30 16.11 26.14 2.02
C LEU A 30 17.11 25.94 0.89
N GLN A 31 17.34 24.68 0.51
CA GLN A 31 18.35 24.32 -0.49
C GLN A 31 17.91 23.03 -1.21
N PRO A 32 18.17 22.87 -2.52
CA PRO A 32 17.93 21.61 -3.22
C PRO A 32 18.68 20.45 -2.55
N ASP A 33 18.05 19.29 -2.49
CA ASP A 33 18.72 18.08 -2.00
C ASP A 33 19.73 17.59 -3.05
N ASP A 34 21.01 17.61 -2.67
CA ASP A 34 22.13 17.15 -3.48
C ASP A 34 22.50 15.67 -3.20
N THR A 35 21.76 15.00 -2.31
CA THR A 35 22.03 13.60 -1.99
C THR A 35 21.57 12.69 -3.14
N LYS A 36 22.52 11.96 -3.75
CA LYS A 36 22.19 10.95 -4.75
C LYS A 36 21.56 9.76 -4.04
N SER A 37 20.25 9.58 -4.19
CA SER A 37 19.56 8.35 -3.78
C SER A 37 20.24 7.15 -4.44
N HIS A 38 20.88 6.30 -3.65
CA HIS A 38 21.55 5.11 -4.14
C HIS A 38 20.49 4.02 -4.34
N ASP A 39 20.19 3.72 -5.59
CA ASP A 39 19.28 2.63 -5.95
C ASP A 39 19.81 1.31 -5.38
N SER A 40 19.11 0.73 -4.41
CA SER A 40 19.43 -0.58 -3.87
C SER A 40 19.05 -1.67 -4.89
N ALA A 41 19.78 -2.79 -4.94
CA ALA A 41 19.51 -3.88 -5.91
C ALA A 41 18.05 -4.42 -5.87
N LEU A 42 17.36 -4.28 -4.73
CA LEU A 42 15.94 -4.62 -4.56
C LEU A 42 14.97 -3.65 -5.27
N THR A 43 15.39 -2.43 -5.66
CA THR A 43 14.52 -1.47 -6.39
C THR A 43 14.31 -1.86 -7.85
N SER A 44 15.23 -2.65 -8.45
CA SER A 44 15.09 -3.12 -9.84
C SER A 44 13.89 -4.06 -10.04
N ILE A 45 13.54 -4.86 -9.02
CA ILE A 45 12.35 -5.74 -9.07
C ILE A 45 11.06 -4.92 -8.96
N SER A 46 11.07 -3.80 -8.23
CA SER A 46 9.90 -2.91 -8.11
C SER A 46 9.66 -2.00 -9.32
N ARG A 47 10.64 -1.82 -10.24
CA ARG A 47 10.46 -0.96 -11.43
C ARG A 47 9.28 -1.38 -12.29
N PHE A 48 9.03 -2.68 -12.43
CA PHE A 48 7.90 -3.19 -13.23
C PHE A 48 6.53 -2.79 -12.69
N PHE A 49 6.45 -2.43 -11.41
CA PHE A 49 5.22 -2.06 -10.74
C PHE A 49 5.18 -0.57 -10.37
N ASN A 50 6.22 0.21 -10.67
CA ASN A 50 6.26 1.63 -10.35
C ASN A 50 5.24 2.43 -11.16
N VAL A 51 4.74 3.50 -10.56
CA VAL A 51 3.83 4.44 -11.22
C VAL A 51 4.62 5.23 -12.27
N ASP A 52 4.03 5.42 -13.45
CA ASP A 52 4.66 6.11 -14.58
C ASP A 52 5.02 7.55 -14.19
N GLU A 53 6.31 7.85 -14.26
CA GLU A 53 6.92 9.09 -13.80
C GLU A 53 6.50 10.29 -14.67
N ASN A 54 6.00 10.03 -15.88
CA ASN A 54 5.42 11.06 -16.74
C ASN A 54 4.05 11.54 -16.26
N ILE A 55 3.34 10.72 -15.47
CA ILE A 55 2.01 11.03 -14.93
C ILE A 55 2.14 11.66 -13.54
N ILE A 56 3.05 11.15 -12.71
CA ILE A 56 3.39 11.69 -11.39
C ILE A 56 4.87 11.99 -11.38
N LYS A 57 5.24 13.25 -11.63
CA LYS A 57 6.63 13.68 -11.50
C LYS A 57 7.05 13.61 -10.03
N PRO A 58 8.22 13.05 -9.69
CA PRO A 58 8.73 13.12 -8.34
C PRO A 58 8.85 14.60 -7.95
N GLU A 59 8.36 14.92 -6.76
CA GLU A 59 8.51 16.26 -6.21
C GLU A 59 9.99 16.43 -5.88
N GLN A 60 10.62 17.51 -6.39
CA GLN A 60 12.04 17.75 -6.16
C GLN A 60 12.24 18.01 -4.67
N GLU A 61 13.04 17.17 -4.01
CA GLU A 61 13.26 17.27 -2.57
C GLU A 61 14.16 18.47 -2.27
N PHE A 62 13.74 19.29 -1.32
CA PHE A 62 14.51 20.38 -0.76
C PHE A 62 14.73 20.08 0.71
N PHE A 63 15.86 20.51 1.26
CA PHE A 63 15.98 20.65 2.70
C PHE A 63 14.94 21.66 3.16
N THR A 64 14.08 21.29 4.11
CA THR A 64 12.98 22.14 4.57
C THR A 64 13.14 22.52 6.04
N ALA A 65 12.81 23.77 6.35
CA ALA A 65 12.75 24.28 7.72
C ALA A 65 11.44 25.05 7.95
N ALA A 66 11.03 25.15 9.21
CA ALA A 66 9.88 25.96 9.59
C ALA A 66 10.13 27.42 9.19
N PHE A 67 9.15 28.04 8.54
CA PHE A 67 9.24 29.41 8.10
C PHE A 67 9.31 30.39 9.27
N GLU A 68 10.30 31.28 9.24
CA GLU A 68 10.46 32.39 10.17
C GLU A 68 10.61 33.68 9.35
N ASN A 69 9.80 34.68 9.67
CA ASN A 69 9.77 35.90 8.87
C ASN A 69 11.07 36.72 9.03
N GLU A 70 11.74 36.61 10.18
CA GLU A 70 13.03 37.26 10.44
C GLU A 70 14.18 36.70 9.59
N ARG A 71 14.10 35.41 9.21
CA ARG A 71 15.15 34.69 8.45
C ARG A 71 14.74 34.41 7.01
N ILE A 72 13.93 35.28 6.42
CA ILE A 72 13.38 35.08 5.08
C ILE A 72 14.45 34.94 3.99
N SER A 73 15.65 35.51 4.20
CA SER A 73 16.79 35.43 3.29
C SER A 73 17.41 34.04 3.18
N ASP A 74 17.22 33.18 4.19
CA ASP A 74 17.82 31.86 4.25
C ASP A 74 17.02 30.85 3.38
N PHE A 75 15.78 31.20 3.03
CA PHE A 75 14.91 30.37 2.21
C PHE A 75 15.20 30.51 0.72
N TYR A 76 14.97 29.42 -0.01
CA TYR A 76 15.13 29.37 -1.44
C TYR A 76 13.97 30.10 -2.16
N ILE A 77 14.14 31.39 -2.42
CA ILE A 77 13.14 32.23 -3.10
C ILE A 77 13.64 32.59 -4.49
N GLN A 78 13.18 31.88 -5.52
CA GLN A 78 13.40 32.26 -6.93
C GLN A 78 12.45 33.39 -7.33
N ASP A 79 11.14 33.16 -7.16
CA ASP A 79 10.07 34.11 -7.44
C ASP A 79 9.13 34.17 -6.24
N LYS A 80 8.82 35.38 -5.75
CA LYS A 80 7.85 35.57 -4.65
C LYS A 80 6.47 35.00 -5.00
N ASP A 81 6.11 35.03 -6.28
CA ASP A 81 4.81 34.54 -6.73
C ASP A 81 4.70 33.02 -6.81
N LEU A 82 5.83 32.32 -6.89
CA LEU A 82 5.90 30.86 -6.98
C LEU A 82 6.34 30.21 -5.66
N PHE A 83 7.02 30.96 -4.79
CA PHE A 83 7.51 30.49 -3.49
C PHE A 83 6.42 29.81 -2.65
N PHE A 84 5.29 30.50 -2.47
CA PHE A 84 4.10 29.88 -1.92
C PHE A 84 3.32 29.19 -3.05
N ASN A 85 3.47 27.87 -3.16
CA ASN A 85 2.65 27.08 -4.07
C ASN A 85 1.16 27.37 -3.83
N SER A 86 0.35 27.35 -4.89
CA SER A 86 -1.10 27.43 -4.83
C SER A 86 -1.68 26.56 -3.72
N ALA A 87 -1.12 25.37 -3.44
CA ALA A 87 -1.60 24.49 -2.36
C ALA A 87 -1.42 25.11 -0.97
N THR A 88 -0.23 25.64 -0.71
CA THR A 88 0.11 26.35 0.53
C THR A 88 -0.70 27.62 0.67
N ARG A 89 -0.88 28.39 -0.41
CA ARG A 89 -1.73 29.59 -0.45
C ARG A 89 -3.18 29.26 -0.14
N SER A 90 -3.73 28.22 -0.78
CA SER A 90 -5.08 27.74 -0.47
C SER A 90 -5.20 27.23 0.96
N ARG A 91 -4.14 26.65 1.54
CA ARG A 91 -4.16 26.14 2.93
C ARG A 91 -4.16 27.29 3.94
N ILE A 92 -3.34 28.31 3.70
CA ILE A 92 -3.29 29.54 4.50
C ILE A 92 -4.61 30.31 4.36
N SER A 93 -5.14 30.46 3.15
CA SER A 93 -6.44 31.13 2.94
C SER A 93 -7.58 30.32 3.56
N ARG A 94 -7.53 28.99 3.48
CA ARG A 94 -8.56 28.11 4.08
C ARG A 94 -8.56 28.11 5.59
N PHE A 95 -7.43 28.39 6.22
CA PHE A 95 -7.38 28.60 7.67
C PHE A 95 -8.33 29.72 8.09
N ASN A 96 -8.56 30.70 7.21
CA ASN A 96 -9.47 31.81 7.44
C ASN A 96 -10.89 31.61 6.84
N ASP A 97 -11.07 30.70 5.86
CA ASP A 97 -12.40 30.40 5.27
C ASP A 97 -12.52 28.99 4.63
N GLN A 98 -13.57 28.23 4.96
CA GLN A 98 -13.75 26.82 4.55
C GLN A 98 -14.33 26.63 3.13
N SER A 99 -13.79 27.28 2.09
CA SER A 99 -14.28 27.09 0.71
C SER A 99 -13.25 26.46 -0.25
N GLN A 100 -13.73 25.56 -1.11
CA GLN A 100 -12.94 24.69 -1.98
C GLN A 100 -12.87 25.28 -3.40
N ASP A 101 -11.64 25.36 -3.95
CA ASP A 101 -11.31 26.03 -5.23
C ASP A 101 -11.71 25.16 -6.46
N PRO A 102 -12.47 25.69 -7.44
CA PRO A 102 -13.00 24.90 -8.57
C PRO A 102 -11.99 24.58 -9.70
N ASN A 103 -10.81 25.20 -9.72
CA ASN A 103 -9.87 25.12 -10.86
C ASN A 103 -8.67 24.17 -10.66
N ARG A 104 -8.60 23.41 -9.55
CA ARG A 104 -7.58 22.36 -9.37
C ARG A 104 -8.05 21.03 -9.98
N PRO A 105 -7.17 20.24 -10.62
CA PRO A 105 -7.50 18.85 -10.92
C PRO A 105 -7.88 18.17 -9.60
N ASN A 106 -9.04 17.50 -9.62
CA ASN A 106 -9.62 16.95 -8.41
C ASN A 106 -8.70 15.85 -7.88
N GLU A 107 -7.96 16.12 -6.80
CA GLU A 107 -6.96 15.22 -6.21
C GLU A 107 -7.56 13.84 -5.92
N ARG A 108 -8.84 13.80 -5.54
CA ARG A 108 -9.64 12.57 -5.38
C ARG A 108 -9.74 11.75 -6.66
N GLN A 109 -9.96 12.41 -7.80
CA GLN A 109 -10.12 11.76 -9.11
C GLN A 109 -8.78 11.22 -9.62
N LEU A 110 -7.68 11.93 -9.33
CA LEU A 110 -6.32 11.44 -9.58
C LEU A 110 -6.01 10.19 -8.73
N LEU A 111 -6.27 10.25 -7.42
CA LEU A 111 -6.13 9.11 -6.50
C LEU A 111 -6.97 7.91 -6.93
N TYR A 112 -8.19 8.15 -7.40
CA TYR A 112 -9.03 7.09 -7.92
C TYR A 112 -8.41 6.43 -9.17
N ARG A 113 -8.01 7.23 -10.16
CA ARG A 113 -7.49 6.71 -11.44
C ARG A 113 -6.16 5.98 -11.29
N GLU A 114 -5.25 6.51 -10.47
CA GLU A 114 -3.90 5.96 -10.34
C GLU A 114 -3.77 4.88 -9.26
N TRP A 115 -4.60 4.92 -8.21
CA TRP A 115 -4.48 3.98 -7.09
C TRP A 115 -5.75 3.17 -6.81
N ALA A 116 -6.90 3.79 -6.54
CA ALA A 116 -8.08 3.06 -6.05
C ALA A 116 -8.87 2.31 -7.14
N TYR A 117 -8.47 2.44 -8.41
CA TYR A 117 -9.10 1.72 -9.52
C TYR A 117 -8.64 0.27 -9.55
N PRO A 118 -9.54 -0.73 -9.61
CA PRO A 118 -9.18 -2.15 -9.46
C PRO A 118 -8.23 -2.68 -10.55
N ARG A 119 -8.15 -2.04 -11.73
CA ARG A 119 -7.13 -2.41 -12.74
C ARG A 119 -5.69 -2.09 -12.31
N ASN A 120 -5.51 -1.19 -11.35
CA ASN A 120 -4.19 -0.76 -10.88
C ASN A 120 -3.72 -1.52 -9.63
N ILE A 121 -4.36 -2.64 -9.27
CA ILE A 121 -4.00 -3.41 -8.06
C ILE A 121 -2.56 -3.96 -8.10
N PHE A 122 -2.01 -4.15 -9.30
CA PHE A 122 -0.63 -4.59 -9.50
C PHE A 122 0.38 -3.43 -9.44
N LYS A 123 -0.06 -2.16 -9.54
CA LYS A 123 0.83 -1.01 -9.41
C LYS A 123 1.24 -0.81 -7.94
N LEU A 124 2.44 -0.27 -7.72
CA LEU A 124 2.87 0.20 -6.42
C LEU A 124 1.94 1.31 -5.92
N GLN A 125 1.70 1.30 -4.61
CA GLN A 125 0.90 2.32 -3.95
C GLN A 125 1.68 3.65 -3.86
N PRO A 126 1.13 4.77 -4.37
CA PRO A 126 1.75 6.09 -4.24
C PRO A 126 1.50 6.67 -2.83
N LEU A 127 2.34 6.29 -1.87
CA LEU A 127 2.17 6.63 -0.45
C LEU A 127 2.21 8.14 -0.19
N ASP A 128 3.03 8.90 -0.91
CA ASP A 128 3.13 10.35 -0.73
C ASP A 128 1.86 11.09 -1.14
N LEU A 129 1.20 10.62 -2.22
CA LEU A 129 -0.06 11.20 -2.67
C LEU A 129 -1.21 10.87 -1.70
N VAL A 130 -1.23 9.64 -1.17
CA VAL A 130 -2.20 9.23 -0.14
C VAL A 130 -1.99 10.01 1.15
N ARG A 131 -0.72 10.19 1.59
CA ARG A 131 -0.35 11.02 2.75
C ARG A 131 -0.78 12.48 2.57
N LYS A 132 -0.57 13.05 1.39
CA LYS A 132 -0.93 14.43 1.07
C LYS A 132 -2.44 14.68 1.13
N TYR A 133 -3.25 13.72 0.67
CA TYR A 133 -4.71 13.87 0.62
C TYR A 133 -5.43 13.43 1.91
N TYR A 134 -5.03 12.29 2.49
CA TYR A 134 -5.69 11.72 3.67
C TYR A 134 -4.98 12.05 5.00
N GLY A 135 -3.76 12.58 4.96
CA GLY A 135 -2.95 12.85 6.14
C GLY A 135 -2.13 11.65 6.61
N GLU A 136 -1.26 11.89 7.60
CA GLU A 136 -0.23 10.93 8.01
C GLU A 136 -0.80 9.68 8.69
N LYS A 137 -1.88 9.81 9.46
CA LYS A 137 -2.54 8.68 10.15
C LYS A 137 -3.07 7.63 9.18
N ILE A 138 -3.64 8.06 8.05
CA ILE A 138 -4.15 7.14 7.03
C ILE A 138 -3.02 6.69 6.10
N GLY A 139 -2.05 7.57 5.82
CA GLY A 139 -0.86 7.23 5.06
C GLY A 139 -0.09 6.06 5.68
N ILE A 140 0.15 6.07 7.01
CA ILE A 140 0.88 4.98 7.69
C ILE A 140 0.11 3.65 7.70
N TYR A 141 -1.22 3.69 7.80
CA TYR A 141 -2.05 2.48 7.71
C TYR A 141 -1.85 1.77 6.38
N PHE A 142 -1.91 2.53 5.28
CA PHE A 142 -1.73 1.98 3.94
C PHE A 142 -0.29 1.53 3.67
N ALA A 143 0.71 2.27 4.17
CA ALA A 143 2.11 1.86 4.11
C ALA A 143 2.33 0.49 4.78
N TRP A 144 1.75 0.30 5.98
CA TRP A 144 1.85 -0.97 6.71
C TRP A 144 1.12 -2.11 5.98
N LEU A 145 -0.07 -1.85 5.44
CA LEU A 145 -0.82 -2.84 4.65
C LEU A 145 -0.04 -3.28 3.39
N GLY A 146 0.56 -2.34 2.68
CA GLY A 146 1.42 -2.61 1.53
C GLY A 146 2.67 -3.43 1.90
N PHE A 147 3.29 -3.13 3.03
CA PHE A 147 4.42 -3.92 3.54
C PHE A 147 3.99 -5.34 3.92
N TYR A 148 2.88 -5.47 4.67
CA TYR A 148 2.38 -6.76 5.15
C TYR A 148 1.98 -7.69 4.01
N THR A 149 1.29 -7.17 2.99
CA THR A 149 0.92 -7.95 1.79
C THR A 149 2.13 -8.44 1.00
N ARG A 150 3.23 -7.67 0.93
CA ARG A 150 4.49 -8.14 0.34
C ARG A 150 5.15 -9.27 1.14
N MET A 151 5.15 -9.17 2.46
CA MET A 151 5.67 -10.25 3.32
C MET A 151 4.82 -11.51 3.22
N LEU A 152 3.49 -11.36 3.14
CA LEU A 152 2.57 -12.47 2.89
C LEU A 152 2.80 -13.12 1.53
N LEU A 153 3.11 -12.34 0.48
CA LEU A 153 3.43 -12.91 -0.83
C LEU A 153 4.66 -13.82 -0.76
N LEU A 154 5.71 -13.41 -0.05
CA LEU A 154 6.90 -14.24 0.16
C LEU A 154 6.56 -15.51 0.94
N ALA A 155 5.79 -15.40 2.03
CA ALA A 155 5.33 -16.55 2.80
C ALA A 155 4.46 -17.50 1.96
N ALA A 156 3.59 -16.97 1.09
CA ALA A 156 2.75 -17.75 0.20
C ALA A 156 3.57 -18.50 -0.85
N ILE A 157 4.61 -17.90 -1.42
CA ILE A 157 5.51 -18.57 -2.38
C ILE A 157 6.19 -19.78 -1.71
N VAL A 158 6.71 -19.60 -0.50
CA VAL A 158 7.33 -20.69 0.27
C VAL A 158 6.28 -21.77 0.60
N GLY A 159 5.10 -21.37 1.07
CA GLY A 159 4.01 -22.30 1.40
C GLY A 159 3.53 -23.12 0.20
N VAL A 160 3.36 -22.49 -0.97
CA VAL A 160 3.02 -23.17 -2.22
C VAL A 160 4.16 -24.09 -2.66
N GLY A 161 5.42 -23.69 -2.50
CA GLY A 161 6.58 -24.54 -2.78
C GLY A 161 6.58 -25.82 -1.93
N CYS A 162 6.35 -25.70 -0.62
CA CYS A 162 6.23 -26.85 0.28
C CYS A 162 5.03 -27.74 -0.09
N PHE A 163 3.88 -27.13 -0.39
CA PHE A 163 2.67 -27.87 -0.79
C PHE A 163 2.88 -28.66 -2.09
N LEU A 164 3.50 -28.05 -3.10
CA LEU A 164 3.82 -28.72 -4.36
C LEU A 164 4.81 -29.87 -4.14
N TYR A 165 5.83 -29.68 -3.31
CA TYR A 165 6.75 -30.73 -2.93
C TYR A 165 6.04 -31.93 -2.28
N GLY A 166 5.14 -31.66 -1.33
CA GLY A 166 4.29 -32.68 -0.72
C GLY A 166 3.41 -33.40 -1.76
N TYR A 167 2.80 -32.64 -2.69
CA TYR A 167 1.96 -33.20 -3.74
C TYR A 167 2.71 -34.17 -4.67
N PHE A 168 3.96 -33.85 -5.04
CA PHE A 168 4.79 -34.76 -5.84
C PHE A 168 5.29 -35.97 -5.04
N THR A 169 5.42 -35.87 -3.71
CA THR A 169 6.00 -36.91 -2.86
C THR A 169 4.95 -37.84 -2.22
N LYS A 170 3.66 -37.48 -2.26
CA LYS A 170 2.55 -38.19 -1.58
C LYS A 170 2.43 -39.69 -1.87
N ASP A 171 2.80 -40.10 -3.09
CA ASP A 171 2.65 -41.48 -3.56
C ASP A 171 3.90 -42.34 -3.24
N ASN A 172 5.01 -41.72 -2.79
CA ASN A 172 6.27 -42.39 -2.48
C ASN A 172 6.46 -42.67 -0.98
N CYS A 173 5.44 -42.43 -0.16
CA CYS A 173 5.53 -42.65 1.28
C CYS A 173 5.17 -44.07 1.66
N THR A 174 6.03 -44.71 2.45
CA THR A 174 5.84 -46.08 2.92
C THR A 174 4.49 -46.24 3.66
N TRP A 175 4.15 -45.30 4.54
CA TRP A 175 2.89 -45.34 5.31
C TRP A 175 1.64 -45.24 4.44
N SER A 176 1.60 -44.33 3.46
CA SER A 176 0.44 -44.22 2.58
C SER A 176 0.33 -45.42 1.65
N GLN A 177 1.46 -45.98 1.20
CA GLN A 177 1.48 -47.21 0.40
C GLN A 177 0.98 -48.43 1.18
N GLU A 178 1.37 -48.59 2.45
CA GLU A 178 0.91 -49.71 3.30
C GLU A 178 -0.61 -49.68 3.55
N VAL A 179 -1.18 -48.48 3.74
CA VAL A 179 -2.63 -48.30 3.92
C VAL A 179 -3.38 -48.58 2.60
N CYS A 180 -2.84 -48.15 1.47
CA CYS A 180 -3.45 -48.32 0.15
C CYS A 180 -3.23 -49.71 -0.48
N ASP A 181 -2.29 -50.52 0.04
CA ASP A 181 -2.02 -51.87 -0.50
C ASP A 181 -3.18 -52.83 -0.15
N PRO A 182 -3.86 -53.42 -1.15
CA PRO A 182 -4.94 -54.38 -0.91
C PRO A 182 -4.48 -55.63 -0.15
N ASN A 183 -3.20 -55.99 -0.19
CA ASN A 183 -2.67 -57.18 0.50
C ASN A 183 -2.37 -56.93 1.99
N ILE A 184 -2.12 -55.67 2.36
CA ILE A 184 -1.79 -55.24 3.72
C ILE A 184 -2.99 -54.50 4.30
N GLY A 185 -3.21 -53.23 3.91
CA GLY A 185 -4.33 -52.40 4.36
C GLY A 185 -5.72 -52.98 4.00
N GLY A 186 -5.84 -53.76 2.93
CA GLY A 186 -7.08 -54.45 2.60
C GLY A 186 -7.45 -55.61 3.53
N LYS A 187 -6.48 -56.19 4.27
CA LYS A 187 -6.70 -57.29 5.23
C LYS A 187 -6.89 -56.82 6.66
N ILE A 188 -6.55 -55.57 6.96
CA ILE A 188 -6.66 -55.00 8.29
C ILE A 188 -8.09 -54.46 8.48
N ILE A 189 -8.84 -55.06 9.43
CA ILE A 189 -10.21 -54.70 9.77
C ILE A 189 -10.20 -53.79 11.00
N MET A 190 -10.88 -52.65 10.89
CA MET A 190 -11.02 -51.66 11.95
C MET A 190 -12.32 -51.86 12.73
N CYS A 191 -12.29 -51.45 14.00
CA CYS A 191 -13.47 -51.47 14.86
C CYS A 191 -14.50 -50.41 14.41
N PRO A 192 -15.80 -50.68 14.58
CA PRO A 192 -16.83 -49.66 14.42
C PRO A 192 -16.62 -48.53 15.44
N GLN A 193 -16.90 -47.29 15.03
CA GLN A 193 -16.75 -46.11 15.89
C GLN A 193 -18.01 -45.79 16.72
N CYS A 194 -19.08 -46.59 16.58
CA CYS A 194 -20.38 -46.35 17.20
C CYS A 194 -20.81 -47.53 18.07
N ASP A 195 -21.56 -47.25 19.13
CA ASP A 195 -22.06 -48.27 20.08
C ASP A 195 -23.19 -49.14 19.51
N GLN A 196 -23.97 -48.65 18.52
CA GLN A 196 -25.07 -49.40 17.90
C GLN A 196 -25.06 -49.27 16.36
N GLU A 197 -25.36 -50.38 15.68
CA GLU A 197 -25.57 -50.51 14.23
C GLU A 197 -24.45 -50.00 13.28
N CYS A 198 -23.19 -50.07 13.69
CA CYS A 198 -22.04 -49.77 12.80
C CYS A 198 -21.33 -51.06 12.35
N THR A 199 -20.98 -51.13 11.06
CA THR A 199 -20.27 -52.27 10.47
C THR A 199 -18.75 -52.12 10.62
N TYR A 200 -18.06 -53.26 10.65
CA TYR A 200 -16.61 -53.30 10.53
C TYR A 200 -16.19 -52.82 9.14
N TRP A 201 -15.06 -52.14 9.07
CA TRP A 201 -14.59 -51.53 7.83
C TRP A 201 -13.09 -51.78 7.62
N ASN A 202 -12.66 -51.84 6.37
CA ASN A 202 -11.27 -52.15 6.02
C ASN A 202 -10.43 -50.88 5.97
N LEU A 203 -9.18 -50.95 6.42
CA LEU A 203 -8.29 -49.80 6.49
C LEU A 203 -8.04 -49.14 5.11
N ASN A 204 -8.06 -49.91 4.02
CA ASN A 204 -7.87 -49.40 2.64
C ASN A 204 -8.85 -48.27 2.25
N ILE A 205 -10.05 -48.20 2.83
CA ILE A 205 -11.00 -47.11 2.50
C ILE A 205 -10.49 -45.73 2.92
N THR A 206 -9.52 -45.67 3.84
CA THR A 206 -8.87 -44.42 4.28
C THR A 206 -7.66 -44.02 3.45
N CYS A 207 -7.33 -44.77 2.39
CA CYS A 207 -6.17 -44.52 1.52
C CYS A 207 -6.08 -43.05 1.04
N ASP A 208 -7.16 -42.49 0.49
CA ASP A 208 -7.16 -41.10 0.00
C ASP A 208 -6.97 -40.09 1.15
N SER A 209 -7.63 -40.33 2.29
CA SER A 209 -7.47 -39.50 3.49
C SER A 209 -6.03 -39.54 4.03
N SER A 210 -5.39 -40.72 4.03
CA SER A 210 -3.99 -40.88 4.42
C SER A 210 -3.02 -40.17 3.48
N LYS A 211 -3.29 -40.18 2.17
CA LYS A 211 -2.50 -39.41 1.18
C LYS A 211 -2.66 -37.91 1.36
N VAL A 212 -3.87 -37.43 1.67
CA VAL A 212 -4.12 -36.01 1.95
C VAL A 212 -3.47 -35.60 3.28
N PHE A 213 -3.50 -36.46 4.29
CA PHE A 213 -2.85 -36.19 5.58
C PHE A 213 -1.34 -35.96 5.43
N PHE A 214 -0.68 -36.68 4.52
CA PHE A 214 0.73 -36.44 4.20
C PHE A 214 0.99 -35.04 3.61
N LEU A 215 0.03 -34.42 2.92
CA LEU A 215 0.17 -33.06 2.38
C LEU A 215 0.09 -31.98 3.47
N GLN A 216 -0.43 -32.31 4.64
CA GLN A 216 -0.63 -31.40 5.76
C GLN A 216 0.58 -31.37 6.71
N HIS A 217 1.57 -32.25 6.48
CA HIS A 217 2.74 -32.47 7.33
C HIS A 217 4.04 -32.08 6.63
#